data_AF-A0A4D7QE57-F1
#
_entry.id   AF-A0A4D7QE57-F1
#
_cell.length_a   1.000
_cell.length_b   1.000
_cell.length_c   1.000
_cell.angle_alpha   90.00
_cell.angle_beta   90.00
_cell.angle_gamma   90.00
#
_symmetry.space_group_name_H-M   'P 1'
#
loop_
_entity.id
_entity.type
_entity.pdbx_description
1 polymer ?
#
loop_
_entity_poly.entity_id
_entity_poly.type
_entity_poly.pdbx_seq_one_letter_code
_entity_poly.pdbx_strand_id
1 'polypeptide(L)' 'MAATALKTNRAAAIGEIYTEAGIEALNAALADRGIGADRIISILPVAAETLMSAKAAQFRVLYRAI' A
#
# COMPACT_ATOMS: atom_id res chain seq x y z
N MET A 1 -36.56 18.45 5.73
CA MET A 1 -35.93 17.14 6.06
C MET A 1 -34.46 17.23 5.74
N ALA A 2 -33.59 17.40 6.74
CA ALA A 2 -32.14 17.44 6.57
C ALA A 2 -31.58 16.04 6.85
N ALA A 3 -30.98 15.40 5.84
CA ALA A 3 -30.30 14.12 6.01
C ALA A 3 -28.93 14.38 6.66
N THR A 4 -28.81 13.99 7.93
CA THR A 4 -27.56 14.00 8.68
C THR A 4 -26.56 13.07 7.99
N ALA A 5 -25.49 13.63 7.44
CA ALA A 5 -24.39 12.85 6.91
C ALA A 5 -23.81 11.97 8.02
N LEU A 6 -23.96 10.66 7.90
CA LEU A 6 -23.27 9.67 8.73
C LEU A 6 -21.76 9.88 8.52
N LYS A 7 -21.12 10.58 9.46
CA LYS A 7 -19.66 10.55 9.61
C LYS A 7 -19.29 9.13 10.04
N THR A 8 -19.07 8.26 9.07
CA THR A 8 -18.47 6.95 9.31
C THR A 8 -17.09 7.19 9.91
N ASN A 9 -16.97 6.95 11.21
CA ASN A 9 -15.68 6.86 11.87
C ASN A 9 -14.97 5.67 11.21
N ARG A 10 -14.02 5.96 10.29
CA ARG A 10 -13.11 4.95 9.75
C ARG A 10 -12.21 4.53 10.90
N ALA A 11 -12.71 3.62 11.73
CA ALA A 11 -11.86 2.86 12.62
C ALA A 11 -10.70 2.35 11.77
N ALA A 12 -9.48 2.79 12.09
CA ALA A 12 -8.27 2.39 11.41
C ALA A 12 -8.06 0.90 11.68
N ALA A 13 -8.72 0.06 10.89
CA ALA A 13 -8.42 -1.36 10.85
C ALA A 13 -6.97 -1.47 10.39
N ILE A 14 -6.15 -2.19 11.17
CA ILE A 14 -4.82 -2.60 10.71
C ILE A 14 -5.08 -3.47 9.47
N GLY A 15 -4.83 -2.90 8.29
CA GLY A 15 -5.32 -3.44 7.02
C GLY A 15 -4.62 -4.73 6.60
N GLU A 16 -3.38 -4.95 7.04
CA GLU A 16 -2.58 -6.15 6.78
C GLU A 16 -1.26 -6.07 7.57
N ILE A 17 -0.67 -7.22 7.90
CA ILE A 17 0.68 -7.31 8.48
C ILE A 17 1.64 -7.76 7.38
N TYR A 18 2.65 -6.94 7.08
CA TYR A 18 3.74 -7.31 6.17
C TYR A 18 4.97 -7.74 6.95
N THR A 19 5.70 -8.72 6.43
CA THR A 19 6.98 -9.14 7.00
C THR A 19 8.08 -8.12 6.69
N GLU A 20 9.09 -8.06 7.53
CA GLU A 20 10.27 -7.21 7.32
C GLU A 20 10.93 -7.50 5.96
N ALA A 21 11.08 -8.78 5.62
CA ALA A 21 11.58 -9.21 4.30
C ALA A 21 10.73 -8.70 3.12
N GLY A 22 9.40 -8.61 3.29
CA GLY A 22 8.50 -8.04 2.29
C GLY A 22 8.70 -6.53 2.11
N ILE A 23 8.95 -5.83 3.21
CA ILE A 23 9.25 -4.39 3.20
C ILE A 23 10.61 -4.13 2.55
N GLU A 24 11.63 -4.93 2.86
CA GLU A 24 12.94 -4.83 2.23
C GLU A 24 12.88 -5.08 0.72
N ALA A 25 12.15 -6.11 0.29
CA ALA A 25 11.94 -6.40 -1.13
C ALA A 25 11.24 -5.24 -1.86
N LEU A 26 10.25 -4.60 -1.23
CA LEU A 26 9.60 -3.41 -1.78
C LEU A 26 10.58 -2.23 -1.89
N ASN A 27 11.36 -1.97 -0.85
CA ASN A 27 12.34 -0.89 -0.85
C ASN A 27 13.42 -1.09 -1.93
N ALA A 28 13.93 -2.32 -2.09
CA ALA A 28 14.86 -2.65 -3.16
C ALA A 28 14.24 -2.39 -4.55
N ALA A 29 13.01 -2.84 -4.78
CA ALA A 29 12.32 -2.64 -6.05
C ALA A 29 12.04 -1.16 -6.37
N LEU A 30 11.84 -0.31 -5.36
CA LEU A 30 11.69 1.14 -5.53
C LEU A 30 13.04 1.82 -5.80
N ALA A 31 14.10 1.39 -5.10
CA ALA A 31 15.45 1.88 -5.32
C ALA A 31 15.96 1.56 -6.73
N ASP A 32 15.71 0.35 -7.25
CA ASP A 32 16.05 -0.05 -8.62
C ASP A 32 15.38 0.84 -9.68
N ARG A 33 14.25 1.48 -9.32
CA ARG A 33 13.51 2.42 -10.18
C ARG A 33 13.90 3.88 -9.93
N GLY A 34 14.89 4.15 -9.09
CA GLY A 34 15.31 5.50 -8.69
C GLY A 34 14.26 6.26 -7.88
N ILE A 35 13.34 5.55 -7.21
CA ILE A 35 12.29 6.13 -6.37
C ILE A 35 12.80 6.14 -4.93
N GLY A 36 13.28 7.30 -4.48
CA GLY A 36 13.65 7.53 -3.09
C GLY A 36 12.42 7.52 -2.18
N ALA A 37 12.61 7.07 -0.93
CA ALA A 37 11.54 7.01 0.06
C ALA A 37 10.91 8.39 0.35
N ASP A 38 11.68 9.47 0.21
CA ASP A 38 11.23 10.86 0.35
C ASP A 38 10.20 11.28 -0.71
N ARG A 39 10.18 10.59 -1.86
CA ARG A 39 9.26 10.87 -2.97
C ARG A 39 7.96 10.09 -2.85
N ILE A 40 7.89 9.11 -1.97
CA ILE A 40 6.71 8.26 -1.78
C ILE A 40 5.64 9.06 -1.03
N ILE A 41 4.44 9.12 -1.61
CA ILE A 41 3.27 9.77 -1.01
C ILE A 41 2.37 8.71 -0.36
N SER A 42 2.17 7.58 -1.04
CA SER A 42 1.28 6.52 -0.57
C SER A 42 1.67 5.18 -1.18
N ILE A 43 1.51 4.13 -0.38
CA ILE A 43 1.67 2.73 -0.79
C ILE A 43 0.37 2.03 -0.48
N LEU A 44 -0.24 1.41 -1.50
CA LEU A 44 -1.48 0.67 -1.39
C LEU A 44 -1.21 -0.78 -1.78
N PRO A 45 -1.50 -1.75 -0.91
CA PRO A 45 -1.46 -3.14 -1.33
C PRO A 45 -2.51 -3.38 -2.40
N VAL A 46 -2.12 -4.12 -3.43
CA VAL A 46 -3.08 -4.71 -4.36
C VAL A 46 -3.53 -6.00 -3.71
N ALA A 47 -4.82 -6.09 -3.37
CA ALA A 47 -5.41 -7.31 -2.83
C ALA A 47 -4.98 -8.50 -3.70
N ALA A 48 -4.23 -9.42 -3.11
CA ALA A 48 -3.81 -10.62 -3.82
C ALA A 48 -5.07 -11.39 -4.19
N GLU A 49 -5.24 -11.75 -5.45
CA GLU A 49 -6.29 -12.68 -5.89
C GLU A 49 -6.03 -14.06 -5.28
N THR A 50 -6.51 -14.25 -4.05
CA THR A 50 -6.76 -15.52 -3.33
C THR A 50 -5.63 -16.54 -3.20
N LEU A 51 -5.67 -17.29 -2.09
CA LEU A 51 -4.72 -18.30 -1.56
C LEU A 51 -4.07 -19.30 -2.54
N MET A 52 -4.46 -19.37 -3.81
CA MET A 52 -3.96 -20.38 -4.77
C MET A 52 -2.88 -19.86 -5.72
N SER A 53 -2.57 -18.56 -5.71
CA SER A 53 -1.48 -18.02 -6.52
C SER A 53 -0.31 -17.63 -5.61
N ALA A 54 0.84 -18.31 -5.76
CA ALA A 54 2.12 -17.92 -5.17
C ALA A 54 2.68 -16.62 -5.79
N LYS A 55 1.79 -15.68 -6.13
CA LYS A 55 2.13 -14.42 -6.75
C LYS A 55 2.72 -13.53 -5.66
N ALA A 56 3.90 -12.99 -5.93
CA ALA A 56 4.55 -12.04 -5.03
C ALA A 56 3.60 -10.88 -4.69
N ALA A 57 3.70 -10.39 -3.46
CA ALA A 57 2.91 -9.25 -2.99
C ALA A 57 3.09 -8.07 -3.96
N GLN A 58 1.97 -7.48 -4.38
CA GLN A 58 1.96 -6.36 -5.32
C GLN A 58 1.52 -5.10 -4.60
N PHE A 59 2.26 -4.03 -4.85
CA PHE A 59 2.01 -2.72 -4.25
C PHE A 59 1.86 -1.67 -5.35
N ARG A 60 0.84 -0.82 -5.20
CA ARG A 60 0.70 0.42 -5.97
C ARG A 60 1.35 1.53 -5.17
N VAL A 61 2.35 2.18 -5.78
CA VAL A 61 3.10 3.26 -5.14
C VAL A 61 2.82 4.55 -5.88
N LEU A 62 2.26 5.53 -5.16
CA LEU A 62 2.14 6.90 -5.62
C LEU A 62 3.38 7.66 -5.18
N TYR A 63 4.12 8.23 -6.12
CA TYR A 63 5.34 8.98 -5.87
C TYR A 63 5.39 10.26 -6.69
N ARG A 64 6.20 11.22 -6.25
CA ARG A 64 6.45 12.48 -6.97
C ARG A 64 7.39 12.22 -8.14
N ALA A 65 6.97 12.52 -9.37
CA ALA A 65 7.87 12.57 -10.53
C ALA A 65 8.82 13.78 -10.42
N ILE A 66 10.05 13.65 -10.94
CA ILE A 66 11.03 14.75 -11.00
C ILE A 66 10.78 15.54 -12.29
#